data_AF-A0A962EFP1-F1
#
_entry.id   AF-A0A962EFP1-F1
#
_cell.length_a   1.000
_cell.length_b   1.000
_cell.length_c   1.000
_cell.angle_alpha   90.00
_cell.angle_beta   90.00
_cell.angle_gamma   90.00
#
_symmetry.space_group_name_H-M   'P 1'
#
loop_
_entity.id
_entity.type
_entity.pdbx_description
1 polymer ?
#
loop_
_entity_poly.entity_id
_entity_poly.type
_entity_poly.pdbx_seq_one_letter_code
_entity_poly.pdbx_strand_id
1 'polypeptide(L)'
;MNVRFPAWLIGLIVIALLIVLPTLYFLPSVEKPQEPAAGLPVRAVHVDHADIVKGDFKNGQEVTRACLVCHENAAAELMRTTHWTWESKPFNVPWREGAVTIGKINQINNFCIGTQGNENKCMSCHAGYGWEAGRAAQQANPENVDCLACHADPGTYGKGLFGNPADGVDLLAAARSVRATTRENCGKCHFDGGGGNGVKHGDLDESLYFPDQSLDVHMGGKHNLQCTDCHVTRAHQILGRIIADNYSIDSAEQVSCTQCHVGKIHKDERIGTHLAAVACQTCHIPAIAREEPTKVTWDWSKAADAGRA
;
A
#
# COMPACT_ATOMS: atom_id res chain seq x y z
N MET A 1 57.82 -2.20 55.80
CA MET A 1 56.79 -3.25 56.02
C MET A 1 56.49 -3.91 54.67
N ASN A 2 57.09 -5.07 54.41
CA ASN A 2 56.83 -5.82 53.16
C ASN A 2 55.57 -6.67 53.37
N VAL A 3 54.43 -6.16 52.90
CA VAL A 3 53.18 -6.93 52.88
C VAL A 3 53.35 -8.05 51.86
N ARG A 4 53.63 -9.27 52.34
CA ARG A 4 53.65 -10.47 51.50
C ARG A 4 52.23 -10.75 51.04
N PHE A 5 51.91 -10.37 49.81
CA PHE A 5 50.64 -10.75 49.19
C PHE A 5 50.57 -12.28 49.12
N PRO A 6 49.63 -12.91 49.81
CA PRO A 6 49.57 -14.36 49.85
C PRO A 6 49.25 -14.93 48.46
N ALA A 7 50.03 -15.90 47.99
CA ALA A 7 49.82 -16.51 46.67
C ALA A 7 48.41 -17.11 46.50
N TRP A 8 47.73 -17.47 47.59
CA TRP A 8 46.34 -17.97 47.56
C TRP A 8 45.31 -16.91 47.13
N LEU A 9 45.58 -15.62 47.37
CA LEU A 9 44.73 -14.51 46.94
C LEU A 9 44.72 -14.36 45.41
N ILE A 10 45.88 -14.60 44.76
CA ILE A 10 45.98 -14.59 43.30
C ILE A 10 45.17 -15.76 42.71
N GLY A 11 45.27 -16.95 43.32
CA GLY A 11 44.48 -18.11 42.92
C GLY A 11 42.96 -17.88 43.04
N LEU A 12 42.51 -17.23 44.11
CA LEU A 12 41.10 -16.86 44.29
C LEU A 12 40.61 -15.86 43.25
N ILE A 13 41.43 -14.86 42.91
CA ILE A 13 41.07 -13.88 41.88
C ILE A 13 40.93 -14.57 40.51
N VAL A 14 41.83 -15.50 40.16
CA VAL A 14 41.75 -16.25 38.90
C VAL A 14 40.50 -17.13 38.85
N ILE A 15 40.19 -17.85 39.94
CA ILE A 15 38.97 -18.67 40.02
C ILE A 15 37.71 -17.80 39.96
N ALA A 16 37.69 -16.67 40.67
CA ALA A 16 36.58 -15.73 40.61
C ALA A 16 36.39 -15.18 39.19
N LEU A 17 37.47 -14.82 38.48
CA LEU A 17 37.41 -14.39 37.09
C LEU A 17 36.92 -15.50 36.16
N LEU A 18 37.37 -16.75 36.35
CA LEU A 18 36.94 -17.91 35.57
C LEU A 18 35.47 -18.27 35.79
N ILE A 19 34.85 -17.84 36.89
CA ILE A 19 33.42 -18.03 37.15
C ILE A 19 32.63 -16.81 36.67
N VAL A 20 33.06 -15.61 37.09
CA VAL A 20 32.37 -14.33 36.86
C VAL A 20 32.39 -13.93 35.39
N LEU A 21 33.48 -14.11 34.66
CA LEU A 21 33.53 -13.76 33.23
C LEU A 21 32.53 -14.58 32.40
N PRO A 22 32.50 -15.93 32.48
CA PRO A 22 31.48 -16.69 31.77
C PRO A 22 30.07 -16.44 32.31
N THR A 23 29.86 -16.26 33.61
CA THR A 23 28.51 -15.89 34.09
C THR A 23 28.07 -14.53 33.57
N LEU A 24 28.94 -13.51 33.54
CA LEU A 24 28.62 -12.21 32.95
C LEU A 24 28.42 -12.30 31.43
N TYR A 25 29.14 -13.19 30.74
CA TYR A 25 29.01 -13.43 29.30
C TYR A 25 27.72 -14.18 28.95
N PHE A 26 27.29 -15.11 29.81
CA PHE A 26 26.05 -15.90 29.65
C PHE A 26 24.86 -15.34 30.42
N LEU A 27 25.02 -14.21 31.14
CA LEU A 27 23.90 -13.50 31.73
C LEU A 27 22.98 -13.10 30.58
N PRO A 28 21.68 -13.45 30.64
CA PRO A 28 20.75 -13.06 29.59
C PRO A 28 20.75 -11.54 29.54
N SER A 29 21.24 -11.00 28.42
CA SER A 29 21.05 -9.59 28.11
C SER A 29 19.54 -9.34 28.17
N VAL A 30 19.12 -8.40 29.02
CA VAL A 30 17.74 -7.91 28.99
C VAL A 30 17.63 -7.12 27.70
N GLU A 31 17.30 -7.81 26.61
CA GLU A 31 16.98 -7.18 25.34
C GLU A 31 15.84 -6.20 25.61
N LYS A 32 16.07 -4.93 25.31
CA LYS A 32 15.00 -3.93 25.38
C LYS A 32 13.89 -4.39 24.44
N PRO A 33 12.61 -4.30 24.86
CA PRO A 33 11.50 -4.52 23.95
C PRO A 33 11.71 -3.64 22.72
N GLN A 34 11.76 -4.27 21.55
CA GLN A 34 11.67 -3.49 20.32
C GLN A 34 10.27 -2.91 20.22
N GLU A 35 10.20 -1.63 19.84
CA GLU A 35 8.97 -0.94 19.51
C GLU A 35 8.97 -0.70 17.99
N PRO A 36 8.45 -1.63 17.16
CA PRO A 36 8.45 -1.50 15.71
C PRO A 36 7.79 -0.20 15.23
N ALA A 37 6.81 0.30 15.99
CA ALA A 37 6.11 1.54 15.71
C ALA A 37 7.02 2.78 15.73
N ALA A 38 8.20 2.71 16.37
CA ALA A 38 9.17 3.81 16.36
C ALA A 38 9.78 4.07 14.97
N GLY A 39 9.69 3.10 14.05
CA GLY A 39 10.17 3.22 12.67
C GLY A 39 9.17 3.83 11.69
N LEU A 40 7.94 4.13 12.13
CA LEU A 40 6.89 4.65 11.27
C LEU A 40 7.17 6.10 10.83
N PRO A 41 6.78 6.48 9.61
CA PRO A 41 6.93 7.85 9.15
C PRO A 41 6.01 8.80 9.93
N VAL A 42 6.47 10.04 10.11
CA VAL A 42 5.62 11.12 10.62
C VAL A 42 4.65 11.52 9.50
N ARG A 43 3.35 11.41 9.77
CA ARG A 43 2.30 11.83 8.82
C ARG A 43 2.39 13.33 8.57
N ALA A 44 2.26 13.74 7.31
CA ALA A 44 2.23 15.15 6.96
C ALA A 44 1.01 15.83 7.59
N VAL A 45 1.21 17.05 8.09
CA VAL A 45 0.11 17.88 8.60
C VAL A 45 -0.65 18.45 7.40
N HIS A 46 -1.95 18.19 7.36
CA HIS A 46 -2.83 18.71 6.33
C HIS A 46 -3.25 20.14 6.63
N VAL A 47 -3.27 20.99 5.61
CA VAL A 47 -3.83 22.35 5.66
C VAL A 47 -5.28 22.28 5.18
N ASP A 48 -6.23 22.76 5.98
CA ASP A 48 -7.65 22.76 5.61
C ASP A 48 -7.90 23.65 4.37
N HIS A 49 -8.66 23.10 3.42
CA HIS A 49 -8.97 23.73 2.14
C HIS A 49 -10.35 24.40 2.10
N ALA A 50 -11.17 24.27 3.14
CA ALA A 50 -12.55 24.79 3.16
C ALA A 50 -12.66 26.27 2.76
N ASP A 51 -11.73 27.10 3.26
CA ASP A 51 -11.69 28.55 2.98
C ASP A 51 -10.75 28.94 1.82
N ILE A 52 -9.93 28.00 1.34
CA ILE A 52 -8.93 28.22 0.28
C ILE A 52 -9.56 27.97 -1.08
N VAL A 53 -10.27 26.85 -1.23
CA VAL A 53 -10.86 26.44 -2.50
C VAL A 53 -12.18 27.18 -2.72
N LYS A 54 -12.22 27.93 -3.82
CA LYS A 54 -13.36 28.76 -4.23
C LYS A 54 -13.57 28.60 -5.73
N GLY A 55 -14.84 28.55 -6.15
CA GLY A 55 -15.21 28.46 -7.56
C GLY A 55 -16.46 27.65 -7.76
N ASP A 56 -16.97 27.69 -8.99
CA ASP A 56 -18.01 26.80 -9.48
C ASP A 56 -17.36 25.85 -10.49
N PHE A 57 -17.18 24.59 -10.09
CA PHE A 57 -16.48 23.58 -10.89
C PHE A 57 -17.47 22.72 -11.65
N LYS A 58 -17.36 22.71 -12.98
CA LYS A 58 -18.27 21.97 -13.87
C LYS A 58 -17.81 20.56 -14.17
N ASN A 59 -16.53 20.28 -13.97
CA ASN A 59 -15.89 18.99 -14.23
C ASN A 59 -14.64 18.82 -13.36
N GLY A 60 -14.11 17.59 -13.32
CA GLY A 60 -12.92 17.28 -12.53
C GLY A 60 -11.67 18.04 -12.98
N GLN A 61 -11.50 18.29 -14.27
CA GLN A 61 -10.34 19.00 -14.82
C GLN A 61 -10.26 20.45 -14.31
N GLU A 62 -11.40 21.14 -14.15
CA GLU A 62 -11.44 22.48 -13.56
C GLU A 62 -11.00 22.47 -12.09
N VAL A 63 -11.32 21.42 -11.33
CA VAL A 63 -10.82 21.24 -9.95
C VAL A 63 -9.30 21.06 -9.97
N THR A 64 -8.81 20.14 -10.81
CA THR A 64 -7.36 19.87 -10.91
C THR A 64 -6.60 21.11 -11.33
N ARG A 65 -7.11 21.89 -12.29
CA ARG A 65 -6.53 23.18 -12.68
C ARG A 65 -6.41 24.14 -11.49
N ALA A 66 -7.43 24.20 -10.62
CA ALA A 66 -7.37 25.02 -9.41
C ALA A 66 -6.34 24.51 -8.39
N CYS A 67 -6.24 23.18 -8.19
CA CYS A 67 -5.24 22.57 -7.32
C CYS A 67 -3.81 22.88 -7.79
N LEU A 68 -3.57 22.84 -9.11
CA LEU A 68 -2.25 23.07 -9.71
C LEU A 68 -1.72 24.49 -9.56
N VAL A 69 -2.55 25.46 -9.14
CA VAL A 69 -2.08 26.82 -8.79
C VAL A 69 -1.12 26.80 -7.58
N CYS A 70 -1.34 25.89 -6.63
CA CYS A 70 -0.50 25.74 -5.44
C CYS A 70 0.34 24.45 -5.47
N HIS A 71 -0.10 23.44 -6.21
CA HIS A 71 0.53 22.12 -6.30
C HIS A 71 1.10 21.85 -7.70
N GLU A 72 1.89 22.78 -8.22
CA GLU A 72 2.37 22.82 -9.61
C GLU A 72 3.00 21.50 -10.10
N ASN A 73 3.69 20.79 -9.21
CA ASN A 73 4.38 19.53 -9.56
C ASN A 73 3.52 18.28 -9.36
N ALA A 74 2.41 18.35 -8.63
CA ALA A 74 1.69 17.15 -8.15
C ALA A 74 1.16 16.29 -9.29
N ALA A 75 0.57 16.89 -10.33
CA ALA A 75 0.12 16.13 -11.50
C ALA A 75 1.32 15.49 -12.21
N ALA A 76 2.39 16.25 -12.46
CA ALA A 76 3.58 15.73 -13.14
C ALA A 76 4.27 14.59 -12.36
N GLU A 77 4.26 14.66 -11.03
CA GLU A 77 4.73 13.62 -10.13
C GLU A 77 3.88 12.35 -10.26
N LEU A 78 2.55 12.46 -10.10
CA LEU A 78 1.63 11.32 -10.22
C LEU A 78 1.68 10.68 -11.61
N MET A 79 1.76 11.50 -12.66
CA MET A 79 1.78 11.04 -14.06
C MET A 79 2.98 10.15 -14.40
N ARG A 80 4.03 10.18 -13.58
CA ARG A 80 5.22 9.31 -13.71
C ARG A 80 5.06 7.95 -13.03
N THR A 81 3.97 7.75 -12.30
CA THR A 81 3.75 6.56 -11.47
C THR A 81 2.83 5.55 -12.15
N THR A 82 2.82 4.32 -11.64
CA THR A 82 1.92 3.26 -12.10
C THR A 82 0.46 3.53 -11.79
N HIS A 83 0.13 4.39 -10.81
CA HIS A 83 -1.26 4.79 -10.55
C HIS A 83 -1.86 5.59 -11.71
N TRP A 84 -1.01 6.28 -12.47
CA TRP A 84 -1.39 6.97 -13.70
C TRP A 84 -1.21 6.12 -14.95
N THR A 85 -0.04 5.51 -15.14
CA THR A 85 0.25 4.81 -16.39
C THR A 85 -0.47 3.47 -16.49
N TRP A 86 -0.78 2.85 -15.35
CA TRP A 86 -1.18 1.44 -15.24
C TRP A 86 -0.21 0.49 -15.95
N GLU A 87 1.05 0.90 -16.06
CA GLU A 87 2.05 0.26 -16.88
C GLU A 87 3.43 0.39 -16.24
N SER A 88 4.17 -0.71 -16.21
CA SER A 88 5.55 -0.75 -15.77
C SER A 88 6.45 0.04 -16.72
N LYS A 89 7.66 0.35 -16.24
CA LYS A 89 8.78 0.66 -17.15
C LYS A 89 9.04 -0.55 -18.07
N PRO A 90 9.52 -0.33 -19.31
CA PRO A 90 9.87 -1.42 -20.21
C PRO A 90 11.00 -2.30 -19.66
N PHE A 91 10.93 -3.60 -19.91
CA PHE A 91 11.95 -4.60 -19.55
C PHE A 91 12.05 -5.69 -20.62
N ASN A 92 13.17 -6.40 -20.65
CA ASN A 92 13.39 -7.50 -21.60
C ASN A 92 13.02 -8.85 -20.99
N VAL A 93 12.45 -9.73 -21.80
CA VAL A 93 12.16 -11.13 -21.43
C VAL A 93 12.87 -12.07 -22.39
N PRO A 94 13.35 -13.24 -21.95
CA PRO A 94 14.18 -14.12 -22.77
C PRO A 94 13.45 -14.80 -23.93
N TRP A 95 12.11 -14.76 -23.95
CA TRP A 95 11.27 -15.43 -24.96
C TRP A 95 10.62 -14.47 -25.97
N ARG A 96 10.94 -13.17 -25.96
CA ARG A 96 10.48 -12.20 -26.96
C ARG A 96 11.60 -11.24 -27.32
N GLU A 97 11.65 -10.86 -28.58
CA GLU A 97 12.50 -9.76 -29.03
C GLU A 97 11.86 -8.42 -28.65
N GLY A 98 12.71 -7.48 -28.21
CA GLY A 98 12.28 -6.15 -27.80
C GLY A 98 11.82 -6.06 -26.34
N ALA A 99 11.75 -4.82 -25.84
CA ALA A 99 11.25 -4.55 -24.50
C ALA A 99 9.73 -4.69 -24.46
N VAL A 100 9.23 -5.27 -23.38
CA VAL A 100 7.81 -5.39 -23.07
C VAL A 100 7.47 -4.59 -21.81
N THR A 101 6.20 -4.31 -21.62
CA THR A 101 5.65 -3.69 -20.41
C THR A 101 4.60 -4.59 -19.79
N ILE A 102 4.34 -4.40 -18.50
CA ILE A 102 3.25 -5.11 -17.81
C ILE A 102 2.54 -4.15 -16.86
N GLY A 103 1.23 -4.29 -16.75
CA GLY A 103 0.41 -3.61 -15.76
C GLY A 103 -1.06 -3.69 -16.16
N LYS A 104 -1.94 -3.10 -15.34
CA LYS A 104 -3.38 -3.19 -15.53
C LYS A 104 -3.85 -2.77 -16.95
N ILE A 105 -3.12 -1.90 -17.65
CA ILE A 105 -3.46 -1.45 -19.02
C ILE A 105 -3.34 -2.54 -20.10
N ASN A 106 -2.50 -3.56 -19.88
CA ASN A 106 -2.20 -4.61 -20.85
C ASN A 106 -2.23 -6.03 -20.27
N GLN A 107 -2.54 -6.17 -18.98
CA GLN A 107 -2.71 -7.45 -18.32
C GLN A 107 -4.04 -8.12 -18.68
N ILE A 108 -3.99 -9.44 -18.72
CA ILE A 108 -5.15 -10.31 -18.80
C ILE A 108 -5.28 -11.08 -17.50
N ASN A 109 -6.48 -11.09 -16.91
CA ASN A 109 -6.83 -11.92 -15.76
C ASN A 109 -8.06 -12.80 -16.06
N ASN A 110 -8.48 -13.61 -15.11
CA ASN A 110 -9.64 -14.49 -15.20
C ASN A 110 -10.90 -13.92 -14.49
N PHE A 111 -10.87 -12.64 -14.09
CA PHE A 111 -12.05 -11.90 -13.63
C PHE A 111 -12.70 -11.21 -14.83
N CYS A 112 -12.58 -9.88 -14.92
CA CYS A 112 -13.12 -9.07 -16.02
C CYS A 112 -12.26 -9.11 -17.30
N ILE A 113 -11.35 -10.06 -17.41
CA ILE A 113 -10.43 -10.31 -18.54
C ILE A 113 -9.40 -9.20 -18.73
N GLY A 114 -9.78 -7.99 -19.10
CA GLY A 114 -8.84 -6.89 -19.37
C GLY A 114 -9.54 -5.55 -19.49
N THR A 115 -8.77 -4.48 -19.43
CA THR A 115 -9.31 -3.10 -19.46
C THR A 115 -9.63 -2.60 -20.86
N GLN A 116 -8.97 -3.17 -21.88
CA GLN A 116 -9.13 -2.76 -23.28
C GLN A 116 -10.54 -3.11 -23.76
N GLY A 117 -11.28 -2.11 -24.23
CA GLY A 117 -12.69 -2.23 -24.62
C GLY A 117 -13.69 -2.18 -23.44
N ASN A 118 -13.21 -2.09 -22.20
CA ASN A 118 -14.01 -2.01 -20.97
C ASN A 118 -13.70 -0.73 -20.16
N GLU A 119 -13.12 0.30 -20.80
CA GLU A 119 -12.63 1.50 -20.16
C GLU A 119 -13.73 2.26 -19.40
N ASN A 120 -14.97 2.20 -19.90
CA ASN A 120 -16.13 2.82 -19.27
C ASN A 120 -16.30 2.45 -17.79
N LYS A 121 -15.98 1.22 -17.40
CA LYS A 121 -16.07 0.73 -16.02
C LYS A 121 -14.72 0.53 -15.39
N CYS A 122 -13.72 0.02 -16.10
CA CYS A 122 -12.42 -0.21 -15.49
C CYS A 122 -11.79 1.09 -14.96
N MET A 123 -11.98 2.20 -15.67
CA MET A 123 -11.35 3.49 -15.34
C MET A 123 -12.02 4.23 -14.18
N SER A 124 -13.12 3.70 -13.62
CA SER A 124 -13.64 4.22 -12.35
C SER A 124 -12.62 4.06 -11.20
N CYS A 125 -11.65 3.15 -11.32
CA CYS A 125 -10.54 3.00 -10.38
C CYS A 125 -9.22 3.61 -10.88
N HIS A 126 -9.21 4.34 -12.00
CA HIS A 126 -8.01 5.03 -12.50
C HIS A 126 -7.87 6.40 -11.84
N ALA A 127 -6.65 6.84 -11.55
CA ALA A 127 -6.37 8.14 -10.91
C ALA A 127 -6.48 9.33 -11.89
N GLY A 128 -7.46 9.29 -12.78
CA GLY A 128 -7.68 10.31 -13.80
C GLY A 128 -9.09 10.33 -14.38
N TYR A 129 -9.32 11.37 -15.18
CA TYR A 129 -10.58 11.71 -15.86
C TYR A 129 -10.48 11.48 -17.37
N GLY A 130 -11.63 11.42 -18.05
CA GLY A 130 -11.72 11.59 -19.50
C GLY A 130 -11.26 10.39 -20.35
N TRP A 131 -11.37 9.16 -19.85
CA TRP A 131 -10.92 7.97 -20.60
C TRP A 131 -11.76 7.66 -21.85
N GLU A 132 -12.93 8.25 -22.00
CA GLU A 132 -13.77 8.16 -23.21
C GLU A 132 -13.06 8.73 -24.45
N ALA A 133 -12.13 9.67 -24.27
CA ALA A 133 -11.32 10.23 -25.35
C ALA A 133 -10.17 9.30 -25.80
N GLY A 134 -9.98 8.18 -25.10
CA GLY A 134 -8.91 7.22 -25.33
C GLY A 134 -7.60 7.61 -24.65
N ARG A 135 -6.72 6.62 -24.49
CA ARG A 135 -5.48 6.72 -23.71
C ARG A 135 -4.60 7.91 -24.10
N ALA A 136 -4.39 8.13 -25.40
CA ALA A 136 -3.47 9.17 -25.88
C ALA A 136 -3.95 10.58 -25.47
N ALA A 137 -5.25 10.87 -25.63
CA ALA A 137 -5.83 12.13 -25.20
C ALA A 137 -5.85 12.25 -23.67
N GLN A 138 -6.18 11.17 -22.97
CA GLN A 138 -6.21 11.12 -21.51
C GLN A 138 -4.84 11.45 -20.91
N GLN A 139 -3.78 10.86 -21.45
CA GLN A 139 -2.41 11.01 -20.93
C GLN A 139 -1.73 12.33 -21.33
N ALA A 140 -2.27 13.08 -22.30
CA ALA A 140 -1.65 14.30 -22.82
C ALA A 140 -1.87 15.54 -21.94
N ASN A 141 -2.90 15.56 -21.09
CA ASN A 141 -3.26 16.73 -20.30
C ASN A 141 -3.09 16.45 -18.79
N PRO A 142 -2.21 17.19 -18.07
CA PRO A 142 -2.08 17.09 -16.62
C PRO A 142 -3.37 17.39 -15.85
N GLU A 143 -4.29 18.18 -16.42
CA GLU A 143 -5.58 18.46 -15.78
C GLU A 143 -6.48 17.21 -15.70
N ASN A 144 -6.17 16.15 -16.46
CA ASN A 144 -6.88 14.87 -16.35
C ASN A 144 -6.47 14.06 -15.11
N VAL A 145 -5.51 14.51 -14.30
CA VAL A 145 -5.22 13.90 -13.00
C VAL A 145 -6.41 14.09 -12.06
N ASP A 146 -6.85 13.02 -11.41
CA ASP A 146 -7.90 13.07 -10.39
C ASP A 146 -7.29 13.23 -9.00
N CYS A 147 -7.17 14.47 -8.54
CA CYS A 147 -6.68 14.77 -7.20
C CYS A 147 -7.67 14.32 -6.11
N LEU A 148 -8.97 14.32 -6.41
CA LEU A 148 -10.03 14.08 -5.43
C LEU A 148 -10.14 12.58 -5.06
N ALA A 149 -9.84 11.67 -5.98
CA ALA A 149 -9.91 10.22 -5.73
C ALA A 149 -9.13 9.77 -4.49
N CYS A 150 -7.96 10.38 -4.25
CA CYS A 150 -7.08 10.03 -3.13
C CYS A 150 -7.19 10.98 -1.94
N HIS A 151 -7.73 12.19 -2.14
CA HIS A 151 -7.69 13.25 -1.13
C HIS A 151 -9.04 13.71 -0.63
N ALA A 152 -10.09 13.73 -1.46
CA ALA A 152 -11.41 14.19 -1.02
C ALA A 152 -11.99 13.25 0.05
N ASP A 153 -12.93 13.75 0.85
CA ASP A 153 -13.72 12.89 1.72
C ASP A 153 -14.51 11.87 0.85
N PRO A 154 -14.31 10.55 1.05
CA PRO A 154 -14.98 9.51 0.28
C PRO A 154 -16.51 9.48 0.43
N GLY A 155 -17.07 10.18 1.41
CA GLY A 155 -18.52 10.41 1.54
C GLY A 155 -19.05 11.52 0.63
N THR A 156 -18.16 12.39 0.11
CA THR A 156 -18.52 13.54 -0.75
C THR A 156 -18.12 13.35 -2.21
N TYR A 157 -17.19 12.43 -2.49
CA TYR A 157 -16.64 12.22 -3.82
C TYR A 157 -16.68 10.74 -4.22
N GLY A 158 -17.13 10.49 -5.45
CA GLY A 158 -17.11 9.18 -6.08
C GLY A 158 -16.93 9.31 -7.59
N LYS A 159 -16.35 8.27 -8.21
CA LYS A 159 -16.11 8.21 -9.64
C LYS A 159 -17.22 7.44 -10.35
N GLY A 160 -17.62 7.93 -11.51
CA GLY A 160 -18.57 7.33 -12.44
C GLY A 160 -17.87 6.66 -13.63
N LEU A 161 -18.51 6.75 -14.79
CA LEU A 161 -18.01 6.15 -16.03
C LEU A 161 -16.74 6.84 -16.52
N PHE A 162 -15.84 6.07 -17.13
CA PHE A 162 -14.58 6.54 -17.72
C PHE A 162 -13.66 7.29 -16.73
N GLY A 163 -13.88 7.09 -15.43
CA GLY A 163 -13.14 7.76 -14.37
C GLY A 163 -13.60 9.18 -14.07
N ASN A 164 -14.60 9.72 -14.77
CA ASN A 164 -15.16 11.04 -14.46
C ASN A 164 -15.85 11.04 -13.09
N PRO A 165 -16.05 12.20 -12.43
CA PRO A 165 -16.87 12.28 -11.23
C PRO A 165 -18.28 11.69 -11.48
N ALA A 166 -18.84 11.01 -10.48
CA ALA A 166 -20.19 10.47 -10.59
C ALA A 166 -21.24 11.59 -10.67
N ASP A 167 -22.38 11.30 -11.32
CA ASP A 167 -23.48 12.25 -11.42
C ASP A 167 -23.97 12.69 -10.04
N GLY A 168 -24.15 13.99 -9.86
CA GLY A 168 -24.63 14.58 -8.60
C GLY A 168 -23.55 14.86 -7.56
N VAL A 169 -22.27 14.59 -7.84
CA VAL A 169 -21.16 15.02 -6.99
C VAL A 169 -21.05 16.55 -6.98
N ASP A 170 -21.10 17.16 -5.80
CA ASP A 170 -20.73 18.56 -5.60
C ASP A 170 -19.21 18.68 -5.57
N LEU A 171 -18.63 19.11 -6.69
CA LEU A 171 -17.19 19.23 -6.87
C LEU A 171 -16.55 20.30 -5.97
N LEU A 172 -17.28 21.36 -5.63
CA LEU A 172 -16.77 22.37 -4.70
C LEU A 172 -16.70 21.78 -3.28
N ALA A 173 -17.74 21.07 -2.85
CA ALA A 173 -17.75 20.40 -1.56
C ALA A 173 -16.64 19.33 -1.47
N ALA A 174 -16.47 18.52 -2.52
CA ALA A 174 -15.41 17.52 -2.61
C ALA A 174 -14.00 18.14 -2.59
N ALA A 175 -13.79 19.24 -3.32
CA ALA A 175 -12.50 19.93 -3.35
C ALA A 175 -12.18 20.63 -2.01
N ARG A 176 -13.19 21.05 -1.25
CA ARG A 176 -13.03 21.60 0.11
C ARG A 176 -12.82 20.53 1.17
N SER A 177 -13.24 19.29 0.92
CA SER A 177 -13.11 18.17 1.86
C SER A 177 -11.78 17.41 1.74
N VAL A 178 -10.86 17.88 0.88
CA VAL A 178 -9.56 17.25 0.70
C VAL A 178 -8.81 17.14 2.02
N ARG A 179 -8.14 16.01 2.23
CA ARG A 179 -7.47 15.64 3.48
C ARG A 179 -6.24 14.77 3.21
N ALA A 180 -5.51 14.45 4.29
CA ALA A 180 -4.54 13.36 4.24
C ALA A 180 -5.28 12.04 3.94
N THR A 181 -4.76 11.27 2.99
CA THR A 181 -5.36 10.02 2.53
C THR A 181 -5.57 9.05 3.68
N THR A 182 -6.77 8.47 3.77
CA THR A 182 -7.11 7.42 4.74
C THR A 182 -7.25 6.07 4.05
N ARG A 183 -7.42 4.99 4.83
CA ARG A 183 -7.76 3.66 4.31
C ARG A 183 -9.01 3.68 3.42
N GLU A 184 -9.97 4.55 3.73
CA GLU A 184 -11.18 4.71 2.92
C GLU A 184 -10.87 5.22 1.51
N ASN A 185 -9.97 6.20 1.38
CA ASN A 185 -9.55 6.73 0.08
C ASN A 185 -8.89 5.64 -0.79
N CYS A 186 -7.95 4.88 -0.23
CA CYS A 186 -7.30 3.77 -0.93
C CYS A 186 -8.31 2.67 -1.27
N GLY A 187 -9.16 2.33 -0.31
CA GLY A 187 -10.14 1.24 -0.40
C GLY A 187 -11.18 1.41 -1.50
N LYS A 188 -11.53 2.66 -1.87
CA LYS A 188 -12.41 2.92 -3.03
C LYS A 188 -11.97 2.24 -4.33
N CYS A 189 -10.67 1.98 -4.48
CA CYS A 189 -10.13 1.25 -5.63
C CYS A 189 -9.55 -0.11 -5.27
N HIS A 190 -9.04 -0.29 -4.04
CA HIS A 190 -8.31 -1.47 -3.63
C HIS A 190 -9.17 -2.56 -2.97
N PHE A 191 -10.31 -2.20 -2.38
CA PHE A 191 -11.19 -3.14 -1.67
C PHE A 191 -12.30 -3.67 -2.58
N ASP A 192 -12.71 -2.86 -3.57
CA ASP A 192 -13.68 -3.25 -4.60
C ASP A 192 -12.96 -3.56 -5.93
N GLY A 193 -13.13 -4.79 -6.41
CA GLY A 193 -12.58 -5.21 -7.69
C GLY A 193 -13.13 -6.56 -8.12
N GLY A 194 -13.32 -6.75 -9.43
CA GLY A 194 -13.88 -8.00 -9.95
C GLY A 194 -15.38 -8.17 -9.67
N GLY A 195 -16.07 -7.07 -9.35
CA GLY A 195 -17.52 -7.00 -9.19
C GLY A 195 -18.02 -6.81 -7.76
N GLY A 196 -17.16 -6.45 -6.80
CA GLY A 196 -17.58 -6.10 -5.45
C GLY A 196 -16.45 -6.05 -4.43
N ASN A 197 -16.81 -5.64 -3.22
CA ASN A 197 -15.97 -5.65 -2.02
C ASN A 197 -15.40 -7.04 -1.72
N GLY A 198 -14.10 -7.16 -1.47
CA GLY A 198 -13.42 -8.40 -1.09
C GLY A 198 -13.38 -9.48 -2.18
N VAL A 199 -13.95 -9.23 -3.36
CA VAL A 199 -14.15 -10.25 -4.40
C VAL A 199 -12.83 -10.69 -5.04
N LYS A 200 -11.91 -9.74 -5.30
CA LYS A 200 -10.66 -9.99 -6.02
C LYS A 200 -9.46 -10.19 -5.09
N HIS A 201 -9.27 -9.29 -4.12
CA HIS A 201 -8.18 -9.35 -3.15
C HIS A 201 -8.75 -9.76 -1.80
N GLY A 202 -8.70 -11.04 -1.47
CA GLY A 202 -9.30 -11.54 -0.23
C GLY A 202 -8.64 -11.01 1.04
N ASP A 203 -7.46 -10.41 0.95
CA ASP A 203 -6.77 -9.76 2.08
C ASP A 203 -7.14 -8.29 2.27
N LEU A 204 -7.95 -7.69 1.39
CA LEU A 204 -8.34 -6.30 1.44
C LEU A 204 -9.84 -6.10 1.15
N ASP A 205 -10.61 -5.73 2.17
CA ASP A 205 -12.05 -5.44 2.09
C ASP A 205 -12.46 -4.28 3.01
N GLU A 206 -13.70 -3.79 2.88
CA GLU A 206 -14.21 -2.62 3.63
C GLU A 206 -14.18 -2.74 5.16
N SER A 207 -14.09 -3.95 5.73
CA SER A 207 -13.87 -4.13 7.18
C SER A 207 -12.55 -3.50 7.65
N LEU A 208 -11.60 -3.27 6.73
CA LEU A 208 -10.33 -2.60 6.99
C LEU A 208 -10.41 -1.07 7.05
N TYR A 209 -11.58 -0.45 6.86
CA TYR A 209 -11.73 0.97 7.16
C TYR A 209 -11.49 1.25 8.65
N PHE A 210 -12.05 0.41 9.53
CA PHE A 210 -11.93 0.53 10.98
C PHE A 210 -11.81 -0.85 11.65
N PRO A 211 -10.75 -1.63 11.34
CA PRO A 211 -10.63 -2.99 11.80
C PRO A 211 -10.32 -3.03 13.30
N ASP A 212 -10.75 -4.12 13.96
CA ASP A 212 -10.21 -4.44 15.26
C ASP A 212 -8.77 -5.01 15.13
N GLN A 213 -8.07 -5.13 16.24
CA GLN A 213 -6.72 -5.71 16.24
C GLN A 213 -6.73 -7.20 15.81
N SER A 214 -7.86 -7.89 15.98
CA SER A 214 -7.95 -9.32 15.69
C SER A 214 -8.01 -9.61 14.18
N LEU A 215 -8.55 -8.68 13.41
CA LEU A 215 -8.58 -8.71 11.95
C LEU A 215 -7.23 -8.29 11.36
N ASP A 216 -6.73 -7.11 11.72
CA ASP A 216 -5.40 -6.62 11.32
C ASP A 216 -4.72 -5.90 12.49
N VAL A 217 -3.56 -6.41 12.90
CA VAL A 217 -2.82 -5.90 14.07
C VAL A 217 -2.15 -4.54 13.84
N HIS A 218 -1.95 -4.15 12.58
CA HIS A 218 -1.31 -2.90 12.20
C HIS A 218 -2.36 -1.80 11.99
N MET A 219 -3.39 -2.09 11.21
CA MET A 219 -4.47 -1.15 10.91
C MET A 219 -5.48 -1.03 12.04
N GLY A 220 -5.59 -2.04 12.91
CA GLY A 220 -6.51 -2.06 14.03
C GLY A 220 -5.92 -1.65 15.39
N GLY A 221 -6.80 -1.45 16.36
CA GLY A 221 -6.43 -1.18 17.75
C GLY A 221 -5.63 0.11 17.93
N LYS A 222 -4.55 0.04 18.74
CA LYS A 222 -3.76 1.22 19.14
C LYS A 222 -2.91 1.83 18.02
N HIS A 223 -2.55 1.04 17.02
CA HIS A 223 -1.62 1.47 15.97
C HIS A 223 -2.33 2.23 14.87
N ASN A 224 -3.54 1.81 14.48
CA ASN A 224 -4.41 2.51 13.54
C ASN A 224 -3.68 3.02 12.28
N LEU A 225 -2.83 2.16 11.70
CA LEU A 225 -2.01 2.53 10.55
C LEU A 225 -2.87 2.81 9.32
N GLN A 226 -2.57 3.90 8.62
CA GLN A 226 -3.06 4.15 7.27
C GLN A 226 -2.17 3.43 6.26
N CYS A 227 -2.67 3.22 5.04
CA CYS A 227 -1.91 2.56 3.98
C CYS A 227 -0.55 3.23 3.76
N THR A 228 -0.52 4.57 3.79
CA THR A 228 0.68 5.40 3.57
C THR A 228 1.74 5.29 4.68
N ASP A 229 1.41 4.73 5.85
CA ASP A 229 2.40 4.51 6.91
C ASP A 229 3.38 3.39 6.54
N CYS A 230 2.91 2.38 5.80
CA CYS A 230 3.74 1.31 5.25
C CYS A 230 4.13 1.60 3.78
N HIS A 231 3.17 2.04 2.98
CA HIS A 231 3.36 2.46 1.59
C HIS A 231 3.90 3.89 1.52
N VAL A 232 5.08 4.09 2.10
CA VAL A 232 5.73 5.41 2.21
C VAL A 232 5.79 6.08 0.85
N THR A 233 5.20 7.26 0.76
CA THR A 233 5.04 7.99 -0.51
C THR A 233 6.00 9.17 -0.56
N ARG A 234 6.71 9.34 -1.67
CA ARG A 234 7.56 10.52 -1.93
C ARG A 234 7.32 11.03 -3.34
N ALA A 235 7.03 12.32 -3.48
CA ALA A 235 6.71 12.93 -4.78
C ALA A 235 5.66 12.12 -5.56
N HIS A 236 4.53 11.81 -4.90
CA HIS A 236 3.44 10.93 -5.35
C HIS A 236 3.82 9.49 -5.77
N GLN A 237 5.10 9.10 -5.72
CA GLN A 237 5.52 7.72 -5.90
C GLN A 237 5.21 6.93 -4.62
N ILE A 238 4.13 6.14 -4.70
CA ILE A 238 3.70 5.24 -3.63
C ILE A 238 4.58 3.99 -3.67
N LEU A 239 5.21 3.65 -2.53
CA LEU A 239 6.01 2.43 -2.38
C LEU A 239 5.11 1.19 -2.39
N GLY A 240 5.63 0.06 -2.89
CA GLY A 240 4.92 -1.21 -2.91
C GLY A 240 4.37 -1.49 -4.30
N ARG A 241 5.01 -2.42 -5.02
CA ARG A 241 4.64 -2.81 -6.37
C ARG A 241 4.15 -4.24 -6.38
N ILE A 242 2.94 -4.47 -6.91
CA ILE A 242 2.32 -5.79 -6.98
C ILE A 242 3.22 -6.78 -7.73
N ILE A 243 3.33 -8.00 -7.20
CA ILE A 243 4.19 -9.06 -7.75
C ILE A 243 3.80 -9.41 -9.19
N ALA A 244 2.50 -9.42 -9.50
CA ALA A 244 1.99 -9.70 -10.84
C ALA A 244 2.46 -8.68 -11.91
N ASP A 245 2.89 -7.49 -11.50
CA ASP A 245 3.39 -6.42 -12.38
C ASP A 245 4.92 -6.39 -12.40
N ASN A 246 5.59 -7.39 -11.82
CA ASN A 246 7.03 -7.50 -11.72
C ASN A 246 7.52 -8.76 -12.43
N TYR A 247 8.30 -8.59 -13.50
CA TYR A 247 9.09 -9.70 -14.06
C TYR A 247 10.33 -9.98 -13.19
N SER A 248 10.93 -8.94 -12.63
CA SER A 248 11.98 -8.99 -11.62
C SER A 248 11.54 -8.17 -10.41
N ILE A 249 11.77 -8.69 -9.20
CA ILE A 249 11.41 -8.02 -7.96
C ILE A 249 12.63 -7.22 -7.48
N ASP A 250 12.52 -5.90 -7.52
CA ASP A 250 13.46 -5.02 -6.82
C ASP A 250 12.99 -4.80 -5.38
N SER A 251 13.80 -5.21 -4.42
CA SER A 251 13.53 -5.02 -2.99
C SER A 251 13.30 -3.55 -2.60
N ALA A 252 13.90 -2.59 -3.31
CA ALA A 252 13.72 -1.16 -3.05
C ALA A 252 12.31 -0.66 -3.46
N GLU A 253 11.60 -1.39 -4.31
CA GLU A 253 10.24 -1.08 -4.74
C GLU A 253 9.16 -1.80 -3.90
N GLN A 254 9.57 -2.58 -2.90
CA GLN A 254 8.67 -3.38 -2.07
C GLN A 254 8.45 -2.76 -0.68
N VAL A 255 7.27 -3.02 -0.12
CA VAL A 255 7.02 -2.86 1.32
C VAL A 255 7.43 -4.16 2.00
N SER A 256 8.19 -4.06 3.10
CA SER A 256 8.72 -5.23 3.81
C SER A 256 8.52 -5.10 5.32
N CYS A 257 8.21 -6.24 5.97
CA CYS A 257 8.14 -6.35 7.43
C CYS A 257 9.43 -5.85 8.10
N THR A 258 10.58 -6.05 7.45
CA THR A 258 11.91 -5.70 7.97
C THR A 258 12.20 -4.21 7.99
N GLN A 259 11.32 -3.36 7.44
CA GLN A 259 11.45 -1.91 7.58
C GLN A 259 11.18 -1.43 9.02
N CYS A 260 10.35 -2.17 9.77
CA CYS A 260 10.03 -1.87 11.18
C CYS A 260 10.46 -3.00 12.14
N HIS A 261 10.41 -4.25 11.69
CA HIS A 261 10.80 -5.42 12.48
C HIS A 261 12.25 -5.82 12.17
N VAL A 262 13.20 -5.35 12.96
CA VAL A 262 14.65 -5.54 12.72
C VAL A 262 15.29 -6.45 13.76
N GLY A 263 16.43 -7.09 13.46
CA GLY A 263 17.18 -7.88 14.45
C GLY A 263 16.47 -9.15 14.92
N LYS A 264 16.58 -9.48 16.23
CA LYS A 264 15.98 -10.69 16.82
C LYS A 264 14.51 -10.45 17.18
N ILE A 265 13.62 -10.79 16.25
CA ILE A 265 12.17 -10.56 16.37
C ILE A 265 11.48 -11.69 17.16
N HIS A 266 12.01 -12.92 17.08
CA HIS A 266 11.46 -14.10 17.75
C HIS A 266 12.33 -14.50 18.95
N LYS A 267 11.68 -14.80 20.09
CA LYS A 267 12.36 -15.35 21.27
C LYS A 267 12.96 -16.73 21.00
N ASP A 268 12.23 -17.57 20.25
CA ASP A 268 12.71 -18.90 19.83
C ASP A 268 13.57 -18.77 18.57
N GLU A 269 14.85 -19.07 18.72
CA GLU A 269 15.84 -18.97 17.64
C GLU A 269 15.55 -19.93 16.49
N ARG A 270 14.86 -21.05 16.75
CA ARG A 270 14.46 -21.99 15.69
C ARG A 270 13.49 -21.32 14.72
N ILE A 271 12.62 -20.44 15.20
CA ILE A 271 11.74 -19.63 14.33
C ILE A 271 12.57 -18.63 13.55
N GLY A 272 13.57 -18.00 14.20
CA GLY A 272 14.53 -17.12 13.52
C GLY A 272 15.21 -17.78 12.32
N THR A 273 15.60 -19.05 12.44
CA THR A 273 16.21 -19.83 11.34
C THR A 273 15.28 -20.00 10.13
N HIS A 274 13.95 -20.04 10.33
CA HIS A 274 13.00 -20.18 9.22
C HIS A 274 12.98 -18.96 8.30
N LEU A 275 13.37 -17.77 8.80
CA LEU A 275 13.36 -16.54 8.01
C LEU A 275 14.28 -16.59 6.78
N ALA A 276 15.20 -17.54 6.72
CA ALA A 276 16.03 -17.80 5.54
C ALA A 276 15.27 -18.44 4.36
N ALA A 277 14.10 -19.03 4.61
CA ALA A 277 13.36 -19.81 3.61
C ALA A 277 11.85 -19.53 3.58
N VAL A 278 11.28 -18.99 4.67
CA VAL A 278 9.84 -18.77 4.85
C VAL A 278 9.58 -17.28 5.03
N ALA A 279 8.73 -16.72 4.17
CA ALA A 279 8.32 -15.32 4.27
C ALA A 279 7.50 -15.09 5.55
N CYS A 280 7.60 -13.89 6.14
CA CYS A 280 6.87 -13.54 7.36
C CYS A 280 5.36 -13.75 7.20
N GLN A 281 4.83 -13.38 6.03
CA GLN A 281 3.42 -13.47 5.66
C GLN A 281 2.90 -14.90 5.73
N THR A 282 3.71 -15.91 5.40
CA THR A 282 3.30 -17.33 5.44
C THR A 282 2.89 -17.77 6.85
N CYS A 283 3.56 -17.27 7.88
CA CYS A 283 3.23 -17.60 9.27
C CYS A 283 2.27 -16.59 9.91
N HIS A 284 2.35 -15.31 9.52
CA HIS A 284 1.61 -14.22 10.17
C HIS A 284 0.29 -13.84 9.49
N ILE A 285 -0.01 -14.39 8.30
CA ILE A 285 -1.27 -14.20 7.59
C ILE A 285 -1.84 -15.60 7.27
N PRO A 286 -2.38 -16.33 8.27
CA PRO A 286 -2.79 -17.72 8.11
C PRO A 286 -4.09 -17.89 7.30
N ALA A 287 -4.87 -16.82 7.15
CA ALA A 287 -6.12 -16.81 6.41
C ALA A 287 -6.39 -15.42 5.82
N ILE A 288 -7.08 -15.40 4.69
CA ILE A 288 -7.65 -14.22 4.04
C ILE A 288 -9.16 -14.43 3.91
N ALA A 289 -9.89 -13.41 3.45
CA ALA A 289 -11.35 -13.41 3.30
C ALA A 289 -12.05 -13.73 4.63
N ARG A 290 -11.59 -13.06 5.69
CA ARG A 290 -12.00 -13.33 7.08
C ARG A 290 -13.35 -12.71 7.43
N GLU A 291 -13.64 -11.54 6.86
CA GLU A 291 -14.90 -10.83 7.04
C GLU A 291 -15.79 -10.92 5.79
N GLU A 292 -15.18 -10.78 4.60
CA GLU A 292 -15.90 -10.78 3.33
C GLU A 292 -15.49 -11.95 2.42
N PRO A 293 -16.43 -12.61 1.70
CA PRO A 293 -16.11 -13.71 0.81
C PRO A 293 -15.30 -13.27 -0.42
N THR A 294 -14.20 -13.97 -0.70
CA THR A 294 -13.45 -13.81 -1.96
C THR A 294 -13.91 -14.80 -3.02
N LYS A 295 -13.93 -14.38 -4.28
CA LYS A 295 -14.27 -15.26 -5.39
C LYS A 295 -13.10 -16.19 -5.72
N VAL A 296 -13.32 -17.49 -5.54
CA VAL A 296 -12.31 -18.54 -5.83
C VAL A 296 -12.50 -19.19 -7.20
N THR A 297 -13.69 -19.04 -7.81
CA THR A 297 -13.99 -19.56 -9.14
C THR A 297 -14.85 -18.57 -9.93
N TRP A 298 -14.55 -18.44 -11.22
CA TRP A 298 -15.38 -17.71 -12.17
C TRP A 298 -15.44 -18.51 -13.48
N ASP A 299 -16.63 -19.01 -13.81
CA ASP A 299 -16.87 -19.77 -15.04
C ASP A 299 -17.62 -18.92 -16.07
N TRP A 300 -16.88 -18.37 -17.03
CA TRP A 300 -17.45 -17.59 -18.13
C TRP A 300 -18.26 -18.43 -19.13
N SER A 301 -18.09 -19.76 -19.19
CA SER A 301 -18.81 -20.62 -20.14
C SER A 301 -20.32 -20.74 -19.84
N LYS A 302 -20.73 -20.34 -18.64
CA LYS A 302 -22.12 -20.38 -18.14
C LYS A 302 -22.79 -19.01 -18.16
N ALA A 303 -22.15 -17.98 -18.73
CA ALA A 303 -22.77 -16.66 -18.85
C ALA A 303 -24.09 -16.74 -19.64
N ALA A 304 -25.06 -15.91 -19.24
CA ALA A 304 -26.41 -15.83 -19.82
C ALA A 304 -27.30 -17.10 -19.70
N ASP A 305 -26.92 -18.06 -18.86
CA ASP A 305 -27.82 -19.15 -18.46
C ASP A 305 -28.91 -18.62 -17.51
N ALA A 306 -30.17 -18.68 -17.94
CA ALA A 306 -31.31 -18.15 -17.21
C ALA A 306 -31.56 -18.85 -15.85
N GLY A 307 -30.99 -20.05 -15.63
CA GLY A 307 -31.19 -20.84 -14.41
C GLY A 307 -30.29 -20.47 -13.22
N ARG A 308 -29.47 -19.42 -13.31
CA ARG A 308 -28.45 -19.06 -12.30
C ARG A 308 -28.48 -17.60 -11.81
N ALA A 309 -29.57 -16.87 -12.06
CA ALA A 309 -29.75 -15.52 -11.50
C ALA A 309 -29.90 -15.56 -9.97
#